data_AF-A0A9X4GQW5-F1
#
_entry.id   AF-A0A9X4GQW5-F1
#
_cell.length_a   1.000
_cell.length_b   1.000
_cell.length_c   1.000
_cell.angle_alpha   90.00
_cell.angle_beta   90.00
_cell.angle_gamma   90.00
#
_symmetry.space_group_name_H-M   'P 1'
#
loop_
_entity.id
_entity.type
_entity.pdbx_description
1 polymer ?
#
loop_
_entity_poly.entity_id
_entity_poly.type
_entity_poly.pdbx_seq_one_letter_code
_entity_poly.pdbx_strand_id
1 'polypeptide(L)' 'MLQFIIHDVLGTPAILVGLFSMIGLLLQKKAVSEVISGTLKTIMGFVILTSGAAIVATTGNDSNLLIVFYVQIMPDDF' A
#
# COMPACT_ATOMS: atom_id res chain seq x y z
N MET A 1 -19.11 14.03 12.98
CA MET A 1 -17.77 14.31 13.55
C MET A 1 -16.99 13.03 13.81
N LEU A 2 -17.54 12.04 14.54
CA LEU A 2 -16.88 10.73 14.76
C LEU A 2 -16.68 9.90 13.48
N GLN A 3 -17.62 9.94 12.54
CA GLN A 3 -17.49 9.20 11.27
C GLN A 3 -16.32 9.70 10.40
N PHE A 4 -15.96 10.99 10.44
CA PHE A 4 -14.86 11.54 9.63
C PHE A 4 -13.49 11.03 10.09
N ILE A 5 -13.29 10.95 11.41
CA ILE A 5 -12.06 10.40 12.00
C ILE A 5 -11.95 8.88 11.74
N ILE A 6 -13.07 8.17 11.69
CA ILE A 6 -13.05 6.71 11.47
C ILE A 6 -13.00 6.35 9.98
N HIS A 7 -13.68 7.07 9.10
CA HIS A 7 -13.69 6.73 7.67
C HIS A 7 -12.54 7.36 6.89
N ASP A 8 -12.15 8.61 7.17
CA ASP A 8 -11.10 9.26 6.39
C ASP A 8 -9.72 9.03 6.99
N VAL A 9 -9.56 9.17 8.31
CA VAL A 9 -8.25 8.99 8.95
C VAL A 9 -7.92 7.50 9.15
N LEU A 10 -8.86 6.66 9.62
CA LEU A 10 -8.60 5.21 9.71
C LEU A 10 -8.81 4.46 8.38
N GLY A 11 -9.59 5.01 7.45
CA GLY A 11 -9.85 4.37 6.15
C GLY A 11 -8.77 4.60 5.10
N THR A 12 -7.89 5.60 5.27
CA THR A 12 -6.69 5.75 4.43
C THR A 12 -5.40 5.51 5.22
N PRO A 13 -4.85 4.28 5.20
CA PRO A 13 -3.68 3.92 6.00
C PRO A 13 -2.42 4.78 5.74
N ALA A 14 -2.33 5.43 4.56
CA ALA A 14 -1.24 6.35 4.22
C ALA A 14 -1.14 7.56 5.17
N ILE A 15 -2.27 8.14 5.57
CA ILE A 15 -2.32 9.34 6.42
C ILE A 15 -1.94 9.01 7.85
N LEU A 16 -2.36 7.85 8.35
CA LEU A 16 -1.96 7.35 9.67
C LEU A 16 -0.44 7.17 9.77
N VAL A 17 0.16 6.53 8.77
CA VAL A 17 1.60 6.24 8.75
C VAL A 17 2.43 7.53 8.68
N GLY A 18 2.01 8.52 7.89
CA GLY A 18 2.65 9.84 7.83
C GLY A 18 2.57 10.62 9.15
N LEU A 19 1.38 10.65 9.77
CA LEU A 19 1.18 11.29 11.08
C LEU A 19 1.97 10.60 12.19
N PHE A 20 2.00 9.26 12.19
CA PHE A 20 2.74 8.48 13.19
C PHE A 20 4.24 8.77 13.13
N SER A 21 4.81 8.86 11.92
CA SER A 21 6.21 9.25 11.71
C SER A 21 6.50 10.67 12.19
N MET A 22 5.62 11.62 11.86
CA MET A 22 5.78 13.02 12.27
C MET A 22 5.72 13.18 13.79
N ILE A 23 4.74 12.55 14.44
CA ILE A 23 4.56 12.58 15.90
C ILE A 23 5.72 11.86 16.59
N GLY A 24 6.17 10.71 16.07
CA GLY A 24 7.29 9.96 16.63
C GLY A 24 8.61 10.73 16.59
N LEU A 25 8.88 11.45 15.50
CA LEU A 25 10.09 12.27 15.35
C LEU A 25 10.04 13.55 16.19
N LEU A 26 8.86 14.15 16.33
CA LEU A 26 8.61 15.29 17.24
C LEU A 26 8.79 14.88 18.71
N LEU A 27 8.29 13.71 19.12
CA LEU A 27 8.49 13.15 20.46
C LEU A 27 9.96 12.87 20.77
N GLN A 28 10.75 12.46 19.76
CA GLN A 28 12.20 12.27 19.89
C GLN A 28 12.98 13.59 19.95
N LYS A 29 12.33 14.76 19.86
CA LYS A 29 12.97 16.08 19.87
C LYS A 29 14.13 16.21 18.84
N LYS A 30 14.01 15.51 17.70
CA LYS A 30 15.00 15.58 16.62
C LYS A 30 14.89 16.91 15.87
N ALA A 31 15.98 17.31 15.21
CA ALA A 31 16.02 18.53 14.41
C ALA A 31 14.97 18.48 13.28
N VAL A 32 14.39 19.63 12.93
CA VAL A 32 13.32 19.75 11.90
C VAL A 32 13.72 19.11 10.56
N SER A 33 15.00 19.22 10.19
CA SER A 33 15.55 18.56 9.00
C SER A 33 15.39 17.02 9.03
N GLU A 34 15.58 16.41 10.19
CA GLU A 34 15.37 14.97 10.36
C GLU A 34 13.90 14.58 10.44
N VAL A 35 13.03 15.46 10.98
CA VAL A 35 11.58 15.24 10.98
C VAL A 35 11.05 15.15 9.55
N ILE A 36 11.46 16.10 8.69
CA ILE A 36 11.04 16.14 7.28
C ILE A 36 11.61 14.95 6.51
N SER A 37 12.90 14.66 6.69
CA SER A 37 13.54 13.54 5.99
C SER A 37 12.96 12.18 6.42
N GLY A 38 12.66 12.02 7.72
CA GLY A 38 12.05 10.81 8.26
C GLY A 38 10.60 10.62 7.83
N THR A 39 9.80 11.70 7.81
CA THR A 39 8.42 11.65 7.29
C THR A 39 8.40 11.31 5.81
N LEU A 40 9.26 11.94 4.99
CA LEU A 40 9.40 11.57 3.58
C LEU A 40 9.77 10.10 3.40
N LYS A 41 10.77 9.60 4.15
CA LYS A 41 11.18 8.19 4.08
C LYS A 41 10.02 7.23 4.38
N THR A 42 9.15 7.62 5.31
CA THR A 42 7.98 6.83 5.70
C THR A 42 6.91 6.83 4.61
N ILE A 43 6.62 8.00 4.02
CA ILE A 43 5.68 8.13 2.89
C ILE A 43 6.18 7.34 1.68
N MET A 44 7.45 7.47 1.33
CA MET A 44 8.07 6.73 0.22
C MET A 44 7.97 5.22 0.43
N GLY A 45 8.21 4.75 1.67
CA GLY A 45 8.03 3.34 2.03
C GLY A 45 6.60 2.85 1.79
N PHE A 46 5.59 3.64 2.18
CA PHE A 46 4.18 3.28 1.99
C PHE A 46 3.77 3.27 0.50
N VAL A 47 4.27 4.21 -0.30
CA VAL A 47 4.04 4.23 -1.76
C VAL A 47 4.64 3.00 -2.44
N ILE A 48 5.85 2.60 -2.07
CA ILE A 48 6.49 1.39 -2.61
C ILE A 48 5.69 0.14 -2.23
N LEU A 49 5.19 0.06 -0.99
CA LEU A 49 4.43 -1.09 -0.51
C LEU A 49 3.07 -1.21 -1.23
N THR A 50 2.35 -0.11 -1.39
CA THR A 50 1.05 -0.08 -2.08
C THR A 50 1.19 -0.34 -3.58
N SER A 51 2.19 0.24 -4.24
CA SER A 51 2.48 -0.03 -5.65
C SER A 51 2.90 -1.49 -5.88
N GLY A 52 3.77 -2.04 -5.03
CA GLY A 52 4.13 -3.46 -5.07
C GLY A 52 2.93 -4.39 -4.86
N ALA A 53 2.05 -4.08 -3.91
CA ALA A 53 0.83 -4.84 -3.65
C ALA A 53 -0.13 -4.80 -4.86
N ALA A 54 -0.25 -3.66 -5.55
CA ALA A 54 -1.09 -3.53 -6.74
C ALA A 54 -0.59 -4.39 -7.91
N ILE A 55 0.73 -4.49 -8.10
CA ILE A 55 1.33 -5.33 -9.13
C ILE A 55 1.03 -6.81 -8.83
N VAL A 56 1.26 -7.25 -7.58
CA VAL A 56 0.97 -8.63 -7.16
C VAL A 56 -0.52 -8.95 -7.28
N ALA A 57 -1.41 -8.03 -6.90
CA ALA A 57 -2.85 -8.20 -7.03
C ALA A 57 -3.28 -8.32 -8.50
N THR A 58 -2.66 -7.56 -9.40
CA THR A 58 -2.95 -7.64 -10.84
C THR A 58 -2.49 -8.98 -11.41
N THR A 59 -1.25 -9.41 -11.10
CA THR A 59 -0.72 -10.70 -11.55
C THR A 59 -1.46 -11.90 -10.98
N GLY A 60 -1.89 -11.85 -9.72
CA GLY A 60 -2.70 -12.92 -9.12
C GLY A 60 -4.10 -13.06 -9.76
N ASN A 61 -4.64 -11.95 -10.27
CA ASN A 61 -5.97 -11.91 -10.90
C ASN A 61 -5.97 -12.36 -12.38
N ASP A 62 -4.81 -12.55 -13.00
CA ASP A 62 -4.64 -13.20 -14.31
C ASP A 62 -4.93 -14.72 -14.26
N SER A 63 -5.71 -15.19 -13.29
CA SER A 63 -6.26 -16.55 -13.24
C SER A 63 -7.02 -16.90 -14.53
N ASN A 64 -7.59 -15.90 -15.23
CA ASN A 64 -8.19 -16.10 -16.55
C ASN A 64 -7.17 -16.53 -17.62
N LEU A 65 -5.92 -16.07 -17.57
CA LEU A 65 -4.87 -16.57 -18.46
C LEU A 65 -4.52 -18.03 -18.13
N LEU A 66 -4.46 -18.40 -16.86
CA LEU A 66 -4.23 -19.80 -16.46
C LEU A 66 -5.39 -20.74 -16.87
N ILE A 67 -6.64 -20.26 -16.86
CA ILE A 67 -7.80 -21.03 -17.36
C ILE A 67 -7.78 -21.14 -18.89
N VAL A 68 -7.39 -20.08 -19.60
CA VAL A 68 -7.21 -20.11 -21.07
C VAL A 68 -6.05 -21.04 -21.45
N PHE A 69 -4.93 -21.02 -20.72
CA PHE A 69 -3.87 -22.02 -20.90
C PHE A 69 -4.40 -23.43 -20.61
N TYR A 70 -5.10 -23.65 -19.50
CA TYR A 70 -5.68 -24.97 -19.15
C TYR A 70 -6.63 -25.52 -20.24
N VAL A 71 -7.51 -24.68 -20.80
CA VAL A 71 -8.41 -25.04 -21.93
C VAL A 71 -7.63 -25.31 -23.22
N GLN A 72 -6.49 -24.65 -23.45
CA GLN A 72 -5.68 -24.85 -24.67
C GLN A 72 -4.76 -26.09 -24.60
N ILE A 73 -4.36 -26.54 -23.41
CA ILE A 73 -3.61 -27.81 -23.22
C ILE A 73 -4.51 -29.03 -22.98
N MET A 74 -5.82 -28.84 -22.77
CA MET A 74 -6.80 -29.92 -22.89
C MET A 74 -7.31 -29.90 -24.35
N PRO A 75 -6.67 -30.62 -25.29
CA PRO A 75 -7.23 -30.73 -26.63
C PRO A 75 -8.63 -31.33 -26.49
N ASP A 76 -9.64 -30.63 -26.98
CA ASP A 76 -11.02 -31.12 -27.03
C ASP A 76 -11.03 -32.54 -27.62
N ASP A 77 -11.31 -33.54 -26.78
CA ASP A 77 -11.49 -34.93 -27.18
C ASP A 77 -12.87 -35.05 -27.86
N PHE A 78 -12.86 -34.73 -29.16
CA PHE A 78 -13.77 -35.24 -30.20
C PHE A 78 -12.95 -36.05 -31.22
#